data_AF-A0A3P7L986-F1
#
_entry.id   AF-A0A3P7L986-F1
#
_cell.length_a   1.000
_cell.length_b   1.000
_cell.length_c   1.000
_cell.angle_alpha   90.00
_cell.angle_beta   90.00
_cell.angle_gamma   90.00
#
_symmetry.space_group_name_H-M   'P 1'
#
loop_
_entity.id
_entity.type
_entity.pdbx_description
1 polymer ?
#
loop_
_entity_poly.entity_id
_entity_poly.type
_entity_poly.pdbx_seq_one_letter_code
_entity_poly.pdbx_strand_id
1 'polypeptide(L)'
;MVQAKYAYKAAQPDELTFEENALIEVLNHEEEGWWRGRLTASGVEGLFPVNYVQPYTNALSDGVSASPTAAAASSSAPKPSAVIMARTLAFKRNWREHLLFCNQIFYDELERRNVGTAVLSEIFGRWPSLVLLSQAFYKELNERRPQLVSGESEIIGDIMFSHLPRCFIYRDFCATQDAGLLRLKKLCEEQPALGKLIKDCERRTRAGVLPLASYFIKPVQRISKYKLMLEKILKYTSDSHPDLKNLQQSFQLASVVLDACNEAVRNRENVEQLFLLQERVIFTTAVPEITFFDQIAYLGSRSLMLSGKLFKVKSGKELIVFLFNDMLFLTVLHNSKEPITLPLRSSPKLRAKLKVYREPFYYNDVSLGSPRPEIMSTLWTLCPTSFQRFVFCFPRMAWKAKSRYLEIRSLHTTHTD
;
A
#
# COMPACT_ATOMS: atom_id res chain seq x y z
N MET A 1 -23.31 21.01 -7.58
CA MET A 1 -22.89 20.46 -8.89
C MET A 1 -21.42 20.75 -9.10
N VAL A 2 -20.74 19.88 -9.85
CA VAL A 2 -19.34 20.04 -10.23
C VAL A 2 -19.19 19.88 -11.74
N GLN A 3 -18.15 20.48 -12.30
CA GLN A 3 -17.78 20.41 -13.71
C GLN A 3 -16.45 19.68 -13.85
N ALA A 4 -16.33 18.76 -14.81
CA ALA A 4 -15.09 18.05 -15.10
C ALA A 4 -14.03 19.00 -15.68
N LYS A 5 -12.84 19.02 -15.06
CA LYS A 5 -11.63 19.71 -15.56
C LYS A 5 -10.92 18.91 -16.64
N TYR A 6 -11.06 17.59 -16.62
CA TYR A 6 -10.42 16.66 -17.55
C TYR A 6 -11.40 15.52 -17.86
N ALA A 7 -11.28 14.94 -19.05
CA ALA A 7 -11.96 13.69 -19.37
C ALA A 7 -11.43 12.54 -18.50
N TYR A 8 -12.31 11.62 -18.14
CA TYR A 8 -12.01 10.48 -17.29
C TYR A 8 -12.71 9.22 -17.81
N LYS A 9 -11.93 8.15 -17.95
CA LYS A 9 -12.42 6.84 -18.39
C LYS A 9 -12.39 5.87 -17.23
N ALA A 10 -13.54 5.26 -16.94
CA ALA A 10 -13.70 4.29 -15.88
C ALA A 10 -12.72 3.12 -16.04
N ALA A 11 -11.95 2.85 -15.00
CA ALA A 11 -11.07 1.71 -14.85
C ALA A 11 -11.78 0.54 -14.14
N GLN A 12 -12.81 0.82 -13.34
CA GLN A 12 -13.65 -0.17 -12.66
C GLN A 12 -15.14 -0.06 -13.07
N PRO A 13 -15.94 -1.13 -12.90
CA PRO A 13 -17.35 -1.13 -13.33
C PRO A 13 -18.27 -0.18 -12.56
N ASP A 14 -17.86 0.24 -11.37
CA ASP A 14 -18.56 1.17 -10.48
C ASP A 14 -18.13 2.64 -10.67
N GLU A 15 -17.17 2.89 -11.56
CA GLU A 15 -16.67 4.22 -11.88
C GLU A 15 -17.44 4.86 -13.06
N LEU A 16 -17.51 6.19 -13.06
CA LEU A 16 -18.22 6.99 -14.03
C LEU A 16 -17.27 7.45 -15.14
N THR A 17 -17.58 7.15 -16.40
CA THR A 17 -16.86 7.71 -17.55
C THR A 17 -17.49 9.04 -17.97
N PHE A 18 -16.70 10.10 -18.14
CA PHE A 18 -17.17 11.43 -18.54
C PHE A 18 -16.12 12.21 -19.33
N GLU A 19 -16.58 13.14 -20.16
CA GLU A 19 -15.73 14.02 -20.95
C GLU A 19 -15.38 15.31 -20.20
N GLU A 20 -14.36 16.02 -20.68
CA GLU A 20 -14.02 17.35 -20.16
C GLU A 20 -15.21 18.31 -20.24
N ASN A 21 -15.37 19.16 -19.23
CA ASN A 21 -16.51 20.07 -19.04
C ASN A 21 -17.87 19.42 -18.75
N ALA A 22 -17.94 18.08 -18.61
CA ALA A 22 -19.16 17.41 -18.20
C ALA A 22 -19.65 17.88 -16.82
N LEU A 23 -20.97 18.06 -16.68
CA LEU A 23 -21.61 18.44 -15.43
C LEU A 23 -22.05 17.21 -14.66
N ILE A 24 -21.68 17.16 -13.38
CA ILE A 24 -21.93 16.03 -12.49
C ILE A 24 -22.65 16.55 -11.24
N GLU A 25 -23.79 15.95 -10.94
CA GLU A 25 -24.48 16.11 -9.68
C GLU A 25 -23.81 15.22 -8.63
N VAL A 26 -23.38 15.82 -7.52
CA VAL A 26 -22.72 15.06 -6.44
C VAL A 26 -23.79 14.46 -5.54
N LEU A 27 -23.86 13.14 -5.47
CA LEU A 27 -24.85 12.40 -4.68
C LEU A 27 -24.31 12.04 -3.30
N ASN A 28 -23.04 11.63 -3.20
CA ASN A 28 -22.45 11.24 -1.92
C ASN A 28 -20.91 11.42 -1.91
N HIS A 29 -20.37 11.71 -0.72
CA HIS A 29 -18.94 11.88 -0.44
C HIS A 29 -18.38 10.65 0.30
N GLU A 30 -18.55 9.45 -0.26
CA GLU A 30 -18.29 8.18 0.44
C GLU A 30 -16.81 7.87 0.67
N GLU A 31 -15.92 8.29 -0.24
CA GLU A 31 -14.48 7.98 -0.17
C GLU A 31 -13.58 9.21 -0.34
N GLU A 32 -12.43 9.20 0.32
CA GLU A 32 -11.46 10.28 0.24
C GLU A 32 -10.71 10.22 -1.11
N GLY A 33 -11.09 11.11 -2.02
CA GLY A 33 -10.53 11.18 -3.38
C GLY A 33 -11.49 10.72 -4.47
N TRP A 34 -12.62 10.10 -4.11
CA TRP A 34 -13.65 9.63 -5.02
C TRP A 34 -15.05 9.97 -4.51
N TRP A 35 -15.83 10.66 -5.31
CA TRP A 35 -17.22 11.00 -4.98
C TRP A 35 -18.16 10.19 -5.86
N ARG A 36 -19.35 9.88 -5.33
CA ARG A 36 -20.43 9.28 -6.11
C ARG A 36 -21.27 10.38 -6.71
N GLY A 37 -21.50 10.33 -8.01
CA GLY A 37 -22.29 11.35 -8.70
C GLY A 37 -23.06 10.82 -9.89
N ARG A 38 -23.94 11.67 -10.39
CA ARG A 38 -24.78 11.43 -11.56
C ARG A 38 -24.39 12.39 -12.67
N LEU A 39 -24.12 11.89 -13.87
CA LEU A 39 -23.95 12.75 -15.05
C LEU A 39 -25.27 13.40 -15.41
N THR A 40 -25.30 14.73 -15.54
CA THR A 40 -26.55 15.44 -15.88
C THR A 40 -27.01 15.18 -17.32
N ALA A 41 -26.08 14.85 -18.23
CA ALA A 41 -26.38 14.62 -19.65
C ALA A 41 -26.99 13.23 -19.91
N SER A 42 -26.59 12.20 -19.16
CA SER A 42 -26.98 10.80 -19.40
C SER A 42 -27.73 10.16 -18.25
N GLY A 43 -27.75 10.77 -17.05
CA GLY A 43 -28.37 10.22 -15.85
C GLY A 43 -27.62 9.06 -15.20
N VAL A 44 -26.50 8.62 -15.78
CA VAL A 44 -25.68 7.50 -15.29
C VAL A 44 -24.99 7.88 -13.99
N GLU A 45 -25.01 6.96 -13.03
CA GLU A 45 -24.37 7.11 -11.72
C GLU A 45 -23.09 6.29 -11.63
N GLY A 46 -22.09 6.81 -10.91
CA GLY A 46 -20.85 6.09 -10.63
C GLY A 46 -19.90 6.90 -9.77
N LEU A 47 -18.76 6.30 -9.44
CA LEU A 47 -17.68 6.96 -8.72
C LEU A 47 -16.81 7.77 -9.68
N PHE A 48 -16.43 8.98 -9.29
CA PHE A 48 -15.51 9.82 -10.05
C PHE A 48 -14.44 10.45 -9.14
N PRO A 49 -13.23 10.67 -9.65
CA PRO A 49 -12.12 11.18 -8.87
C PRO A 49 -12.27 12.70 -8.63
N VAL A 50 -12.11 13.14 -7.38
CA VAL A 50 -12.37 14.52 -6.95
C VAL A 50 -11.42 15.53 -7.59
N ASN A 51 -10.18 15.12 -7.88
CA ASN A 51 -9.18 15.96 -8.53
C ASN A 51 -9.47 16.24 -10.02
N TYR A 52 -10.44 15.54 -10.62
CA TYR A 52 -10.85 15.74 -12.02
C TYR A 52 -12.00 16.73 -12.16
N VAL A 53 -12.48 17.34 -11.08
CA VAL A 53 -13.64 18.23 -11.12
C VAL A 53 -13.40 19.57 -10.39
N GLN A 54 -14.22 20.57 -10.70
CA GLN A 54 -14.30 21.85 -9.99
C GLN A 54 -15.75 22.21 -9.64
N PRO A 55 -15.98 23.06 -8.62
CA PRO A 55 -17.30 23.64 -8.40
C PRO A 55 -17.81 24.34 -9.66
N TYR A 56 -19.06 24.07 -10.05
CA TYR A 56 -19.70 24.75 -11.16
C TYR A 56 -20.47 25.97 -10.64
N THR A 57 -20.10 27.17 -11.09
CA THR A 57 -20.81 28.42 -10.82
C THR A 57 -21.39 28.97 -12.12
N ASN A 58 -22.71 29.06 -12.20
CA ASN A 58 -23.39 29.74 -13.31
C ASN A 58 -23.18 31.25 -13.19
N ALA A 59 -22.40 31.83 -14.09
CA ALA A 59 -22.27 33.28 -14.20
C ALA A 59 -23.44 33.87 -15.01
N LEU A 60 -24.68 33.72 -14.55
CA LEU A 60 -25.85 34.42 -15.08
C LEU A 60 -26.95 34.53 -14.00
N SER A 61 -26.80 35.51 -13.10
CA SER A 61 -27.87 36.35 -12.52
C SER A 61 -27.33 37.06 -11.27
N ASP A 62 -26.87 38.29 -11.44
CA ASP A 62 -27.28 39.44 -10.61
C ASP A 62 -26.43 40.65 -11.01
N GLY A 63 -27.02 41.47 -11.89
CA GLY A 63 -26.56 42.83 -12.10
C GLY A 63 -27.06 43.71 -10.96
N VAL A 64 -26.15 44.15 -10.10
CA VAL A 64 -26.25 45.46 -9.46
C VAL A 64 -24.85 46.09 -9.48
N SER A 65 -24.76 47.22 -10.15
CA SER A 65 -23.60 48.11 -10.25
C SER A 65 -23.06 48.54 -8.88
N ALA A 66 -21.76 48.45 -8.69
CA ALA A 66 -21.01 49.38 -7.83
C ALA A 66 -19.53 49.45 -8.26
N SER A 67 -19.13 50.64 -8.72
CA SER A 67 -17.74 51.03 -9.01
C SER A 67 -16.85 51.02 -7.75
N PRO A 68 -15.50 51.00 -7.90
CA PRO A 68 -14.60 50.80 -6.79
C PRO A 68 -14.42 52.10 -6.01
N THR A 69 -14.77 52.10 -4.73
CA THR A 69 -14.31 53.16 -3.80
C THR A 69 -13.38 52.53 -2.79
N ALA A 70 -12.14 52.98 -2.82
CA ALA A 70 -11.13 52.68 -1.82
C ALA A 70 -11.61 53.14 -0.44
N ALA A 71 -11.70 52.20 0.49
CA ALA A 71 -11.70 52.50 1.91
C ALA A 71 -10.94 51.38 2.62
N ALA A 72 -9.74 51.72 3.06
CA ALA A 72 -8.93 50.91 3.95
C ALA A 72 -9.72 50.58 5.22
N ALA A 73 -9.94 49.29 5.46
CA ALA A 73 -10.31 48.77 6.77
C ALA A 73 -9.56 47.44 6.96
N SER A 74 -8.52 47.52 7.78
CA SER A 74 -7.79 46.41 8.36
C SER A 74 -8.76 45.39 8.98
N SER A 75 -8.97 44.27 8.30
CA SER A 75 -9.45 43.04 8.92
C SER A 75 -8.46 41.94 8.58
N SER A 76 -7.72 41.52 9.60
CA SER A 76 -6.73 40.46 9.53
C SER A 76 -7.39 39.16 9.06
N ALA A 77 -7.13 38.78 7.81
CA ALA A 77 -7.40 37.43 7.34
C ALA A 77 -6.68 36.43 8.27
N PRO A 78 -7.35 35.36 8.74
CA PRO A 78 -6.70 34.38 9.60
C PRO A 78 -5.51 33.76 8.86
N LYS A 79 -4.35 33.71 9.52
CA LYS A 79 -3.11 33.16 8.97
C LYS A 79 -3.35 31.71 8.46
N PRO A 80 -2.77 31.31 7.32
CA PRO A 80 -3.11 30.04 6.66
C PRO A 80 -2.85 28.77 7.47
N SER A 81 -2.05 28.78 8.55
CA SER A 81 -1.62 27.55 9.23
C SER A 81 -2.73 26.92 10.10
N ALA A 82 -3.43 27.69 10.95
CA ALA A 82 -4.41 27.16 11.90
C ALA A 82 -5.69 26.63 11.23
N VAL A 83 -6.17 27.31 10.19
CA VAL A 83 -7.36 26.89 9.41
C VAL A 83 -7.05 25.68 8.52
N ILE A 84 -5.83 25.60 7.95
CA ILE A 84 -5.37 24.40 7.22
C ILE A 84 -5.19 23.23 8.20
N MET A 85 -4.65 23.46 9.39
CA MET A 85 -4.54 22.45 10.44
C MET A 85 -5.93 21.94 10.87
N ALA A 86 -6.88 22.83 11.19
CA ALA A 86 -8.24 22.45 11.58
C ALA A 86 -9.03 21.75 10.46
N ARG A 87 -8.87 22.16 9.19
CA ARG A 87 -9.48 21.48 8.02
C ARG A 87 -8.81 20.14 7.72
N THR A 88 -7.51 20.01 7.91
CA THR A 88 -6.78 18.73 7.74
C THR A 88 -7.12 17.76 8.88
N LEU A 89 -7.39 18.28 10.08
CA LEU A 89 -7.93 17.54 11.22
C LEU A 89 -9.38 17.08 11.01
N ALA A 90 -10.15 17.70 10.11
CA ALA A 90 -11.50 17.24 9.75
C ALA A 90 -11.51 15.85 9.06
N PHE A 91 -10.37 15.40 8.54
CA PHE A 91 -10.12 14.07 7.97
C PHE A 91 -10.06 12.93 9.01
N LYS A 92 -10.50 13.20 10.25
CA LYS A 92 -10.42 12.29 11.40
C LYS A 92 -11.75 11.63 11.74
N ARG A 93 -12.87 12.14 11.24
CA ARG A 93 -14.19 11.51 11.40
C ARG A 93 -14.25 10.16 10.70
N ASN A 94 -13.90 10.12 9.42
CA ASN A 94 -14.10 8.94 8.57
C ASN A 94 -13.26 7.73 9.02
N TRP A 95 -11.96 7.92 9.31
CA TRP A 95 -11.07 6.81 9.71
C TRP A 95 -11.53 6.06 10.97
N ARG A 96 -11.76 6.80 12.06
CA ARG A 96 -12.21 6.20 13.33
C ARG A 96 -13.57 5.56 13.16
N GLU A 97 -14.47 6.20 12.43
CA GLU A 97 -15.80 5.67 12.15
C GLU A 97 -15.73 4.35 11.39
N HIS A 98 -14.86 4.22 10.38
CA HIS A 98 -14.67 2.94 9.68
C HIS A 98 -14.15 1.82 10.60
N LEU A 99 -13.19 2.13 11.48
CA LEU A 99 -12.68 1.14 12.44
C LEU A 99 -13.77 0.67 13.41
N LEU A 100 -14.48 1.61 14.02
CA LEU A 100 -15.56 1.32 14.96
C LEU A 100 -16.72 0.59 14.28
N PHE A 101 -17.06 0.98 13.05
CA PHE A 101 -18.13 0.35 12.30
C PHE A 101 -17.81 -1.10 11.94
N CYS A 102 -16.59 -1.37 11.48
CA CYS A 102 -16.13 -2.74 11.24
C CYS A 102 -16.09 -3.55 12.55
N ASN A 103 -15.67 -2.95 13.66
CA ASN A 103 -15.72 -3.60 14.96
C ASN A 103 -17.16 -3.99 15.34
N GLN A 104 -18.10 -3.05 15.24
CA GLN A 104 -19.51 -3.28 15.60
C GLN A 104 -20.21 -4.31 14.73
N ILE A 105 -19.94 -4.30 13.42
CA ILE A 105 -20.64 -5.18 12.46
C ILE A 105 -20.03 -6.58 12.40
N PHE A 106 -18.70 -6.67 12.41
CA PHE A 106 -18.01 -7.93 12.18
C PHE A 106 -17.43 -8.49 13.47
N TYR A 107 -16.53 -7.75 14.13
CA TYR A 107 -15.81 -8.26 15.31
C TYR A 107 -16.78 -8.64 16.44
N ASP A 108 -17.64 -7.71 16.85
CA ASP A 108 -18.57 -7.90 17.96
C ASP A 108 -19.64 -8.96 17.64
N GLU A 109 -20.04 -9.11 16.37
CA GLU A 109 -20.96 -10.16 15.97
C GLU A 109 -20.30 -11.54 16.05
N LEU A 110 -19.07 -11.68 15.54
CA LEU A 110 -18.34 -12.95 15.59
C LEU A 110 -18.01 -13.34 17.03
N GLU A 111 -17.69 -12.36 17.88
CA GLU A 111 -17.51 -12.56 19.31
C GLU A 111 -18.81 -12.99 20.00
N ARG A 112 -19.93 -12.30 19.73
CA ARG A 112 -21.26 -12.69 20.26
C ARG A 112 -21.71 -14.08 19.81
N ARG A 113 -21.26 -14.56 18.65
CA ARG A 113 -21.52 -15.92 18.14
C ARG A 113 -20.52 -16.94 18.66
N ASN A 114 -19.61 -16.53 19.54
CA ASN A 114 -18.66 -17.39 20.24
C ASN A 114 -17.77 -18.22 19.29
N VAL A 115 -17.31 -17.60 18.19
CA VAL A 115 -16.43 -18.22 17.17
C VAL A 115 -15.06 -18.62 17.76
N GLY A 116 -14.72 -18.11 18.95
CA GLY A 116 -13.51 -18.43 19.70
C GLY A 116 -12.46 -17.33 19.59
N THR A 117 -11.84 -16.99 20.72
CA THR A 117 -10.86 -15.90 20.81
C THR A 117 -9.61 -16.13 19.96
N ALA A 118 -9.16 -17.37 19.84
CA ALA A 118 -8.04 -17.75 18.97
C ALA A 118 -8.37 -17.48 17.48
N VAL A 119 -9.57 -17.85 17.03
CA VAL A 119 -10.01 -17.65 15.64
C VAL A 119 -10.17 -16.15 15.35
N LEU A 120 -10.74 -15.39 16.29
CA LEU A 120 -10.81 -13.92 16.18
C LEU A 120 -9.41 -13.30 16.06
N SER A 121 -8.45 -13.76 16.87
CA SER A 121 -7.07 -13.30 16.82
C SER A 121 -6.37 -13.68 15.50
N GLU A 122 -6.67 -14.85 14.93
CA GLU A 122 -6.14 -15.26 13.61
C GLU A 122 -6.67 -14.37 12.47
N ILE A 123 -7.96 -14.01 12.53
CA ILE A 123 -8.62 -13.21 11.48
C ILE A 123 -8.26 -11.73 11.61
N PHE A 124 -8.44 -11.15 12.80
CA PHE A 124 -8.36 -9.71 13.02
C PHE A 124 -7.00 -9.24 13.54
N GLY A 125 -6.15 -10.15 14.03
CA GLY A 125 -4.82 -9.80 14.55
C GLY A 125 -4.89 -8.70 15.60
N ARG A 126 -4.18 -7.59 15.35
CA ARG A 126 -4.13 -6.42 16.24
C ARG A 126 -5.26 -5.39 16.04
N TRP A 127 -6.34 -5.75 15.34
CA TRP A 127 -7.47 -4.84 15.10
C TRP A 127 -8.02 -4.15 16.36
N PRO A 128 -8.29 -4.84 17.48
CA PRO A 128 -8.80 -4.17 18.69
C PRO A 128 -7.83 -3.11 19.23
N SER A 129 -6.52 -3.37 19.15
CA SER A 129 -5.50 -2.39 19.52
C SER A 129 -5.51 -1.15 18.61
N LEU A 130 -5.77 -1.33 17.30
CA LEU A 130 -5.92 -0.22 16.36
C LEU A 130 -7.15 0.64 16.67
N VAL A 131 -8.26 0.01 17.07
CA VAL A 131 -9.48 0.72 17.51
C VAL A 131 -9.18 1.58 18.73
N LEU A 132 -8.57 1.00 19.77
CA LEU A 132 -8.21 1.72 21.00
C LEU A 132 -7.24 2.87 20.72
N LEU A 133 -6.21 2.64 19.91
CA LEU A 133 -5.26 3.67 19.50
C LEU A 133 -5.96 4.82 18.77
N SER A 134 -6.85 4.49 17.83
CA SER A 134 -7.61 5.49 17.05
C SER A 134 -8.54 6.33 17.93
N GLN A 135 -9.20 5.71 18.91
CA GLN A 135 -10.04 6.41 19.88
C GLN A 135 -9.24 7.35 20.77
N ALA A 136 -8.10 6.88 21.32
CA ALA A 136 -7.22 7.69 22.16
C ALA A 136 -6.71 8.92 21.40
N PHE A 137 -6.20 8.71 20.18
CA PHE A 137 -5.74 9.80 19.32
C PHE A 137 -6.85 10.80 19.06
N TYR A 138 -8.03 10.34 18.62
CA TYR A 138 -9.17 11.22 18.37
C TYR A 138 -9.54 12.07 19.59
N LYS A 139 -9.52 11.48 20.78
CA LYS A 139 -9.84 12.18 22.04
C LYS A 139 -8.88 13.35 22.25
N GLU A 140 -7.57 13.11 22.21
CA GLU A 140 -6.52 14.14 22.39
C GLU A 140 -6.71 15.32 21.41
N LEU A 141 -7.10 15.01 20.18
CA LEU A 141 -7.29 16.00 19.12
C LEU A 141 -8.59 16.79 19.27
N ASN A 142 -9.65 16.14 19.75
CA ASN A 142 -10.92 16.78 20.00
C ASN A 142 -10.84 17.69 21.23
N GLU A 143 -10.00 17.33 22.21
CA GLU A 143 -9.70 18.18 23.37
C GLU A 143 -8.89 19.43 23.00
N ARG A 144 -8.00 19.35 22.00
CA ARG A 144 -7.22 20.48 21.46
C ARG A 144 -7.99 21.35 20.45
N ARG A 145 -9.08 20.83 19.90
CA ARG A 145 -9.86 21.50 18.83
C ARG A 145 -10.37 22.89 19.23
N PRO A 146 -10.96 23.11 20.42
CA PRO A 146 -11.46 24.44 20.79
C PRO A 146 -10.36 25.51 20.80
N GLN A 147 -9.18 25.18 21.33
CA GLN A 147 -8.04 26.11 21.43
C GLN A 147 -7.45 26.44 20.05
N LEU A 148 -7.49 25.50 19.10
CA LEU A 148 -7.11 25.74 17.71
C LEU A 148 -8.10 26.66 16.98
N VAL A 149 -9.39 26.55 17.30
CA VAL A 149 -10.46 27.36 16.69
C VAL A 149 -10.50 28.76 17.28
N SER A 150 -10.30 28.90 18.60
CA SER A 150 -10.20 30.20 19.27
C SER A 150 -8.89 30.94 18.96
N GLY A 151 -7.87 30.23 18.45
CA GLY A 151 -6.53 30.78 18.20
C GLY A 151 -5.67 30.86 19.46
N GLU A 152 -6.11 30.29 20.58
CA GLU A 152 -5.34 30.18 21.83
C GLU A 152 -4.12 29.25 21.68
N SER A 153 -4.17 28.31 20.73
CA SER A 153 -3.06 27.42 20.41
C SER A 153 -2.94 27.26 18.89
N GLU A 154 -1.70 27.22 18.40
CA GLU A 154 -1.36 26.87 17.01
C GLU A 154 -0.55 25.55 16.94
N ILE A 155 -0.47 24.80 18.05
CA ILE A 155 0.40 23.64 18.20
C ILE A 155 -0.42 22.35 18.05
N ILE A 156 0.01 21.46 17.16
CA ILE A 156 -0.58 20.13 16.93
C ILE A 156 0.48 19.02 16.81
N GLY A 157 1.72 19.39 16.50
CA GLY A 157 2.84 18.48 16.32
C GLY A 157 3.17 17.70 17.59
N ASP A 158 2.90 18.24 18.78
CA ASP A 158 3.06 17.56 20.06
C ASP A 158 2.18 16.30 20.16
N ILE A 159 0.91 16.41 19.77
CA ILE A 159 -0.03 15.28 19.75
C ILE A 159 0.41 14.24 18.71
N MET A 160 0.87 14.69 17.54
CA MET A 160 1.41 13.80 16.51
C MET A 160 2.66 13.05 16.98
N PHE A 161 3.57 13.76 17.63
CA PHE A 161 4.82 13.22 18.15
C PHE A 161 4.57 12.16 19.24
N SER A 162 3.57 12.38 20.10
CA SER A 162 3.13 11.39 21.09
C SER A 162 2.43 10.17 20.46
N HIS A 163 1.64 10.39 19.42
CA HIS A 163 0.84 9.34 18.77
C HIS A 163 1.66 8.38 17.90
N LEU A 164 2.59 8.90 17.09
CA LEU A 164 3.28 8.12 16.07
C LEU A 164 4.10 6.93 16.60
N PRO A 165 4.84 7.02 17.72
CA PRO A 165 5.50 5.85 18.31
C PRO A 165 4.51 4.73 18.69
N ARG A 166 3.27 5.07 19.05
CA ARG A 166 2.23 4.06 19.35
C ARG A 166 1.70 3.39 18.08
N CYS A 167 1.91 3.98 16.90
CA CYS A 167 1.51 3.41 15.61
C CYS A 167 2.36 2.21 15.17
N PHE A 168 3.41 1.80 15.89
CA PHE A 168 4.10 0.54 15.59
C PHE A 168 3.17 -0.69 15.64
N ILE A 169 2.02 -0.61 16.30
CA ILE A 169 1.00 -1.68 16.24
C ILE A 169 0.44 -1.92 14.84
N TYR A 170 0.52 -0.94 13.93
CA TYR A 170 0.12 -1.10 12.52
C TYR A 170 1.04 -2.10 11.81
N ARG A 171 2.32 -2.19 12.21
CA ARG A 171 3.30 -3.11 11.62
C ARG A 171 2.80 -4.55 11.64
N ASP A 172 2.39 -5.01 12.81
CA ASP A 172 1.96 -6.38 13.02
C ASP A 172 0.66 -6.65 12.26
N PHE A 173 -0.28 -5.70 12.26
CA PHE A 173 -1.53 -5.82 11.50
C PHE A 173 -1.29 -5.89 9.99
N CYS A 174 -0.52 -4.95 9.43
CA CYS A 174 -0.22 -4.90 8.00
C CYS A 174 0.46 -6.20 7.53
N ALA A 175 1.36 -6.76 8.34
CA ALA A 175 2.05 -8.01 8.02
C ALA A 175 1.16 -9.26 8.04
N THR A 176 -0.02 -9.23 8.68
CA THR A 176 -0.87 -10.41 8.83
C THR A 176 -2.27 -10.29 8.23
N GLN A 177 -2.70 -9.09 7.81
CA GLN A 177 -4.07 -8.85 7.33
C GLN A 177 -4.52 -9.80 6.21
N ASP A 178 -3.67 -10.06 5.21
CA ASP A 178 -4.03 -10.88 4.05
C ASP A 178 -4.16 -12.36 4.46
N ALA A 179 -3.30 -12.80 5.37
CA ALA A 179 -3.41 -14.14 5.96
C ALA A 179 -4.68 -14.29 6.79
N GLY A 180 -5.09 -13.25 7.53
CA GLY A 180 -6.35 -13.22 8.27
C GLY A 180 -7.58 -13.31 7.36
N LEU A 181 -7.60 -12.58 6.25
CA LEU A 181 -8.67 -12.64 5.24
C LEU A 181 -8.71 -14.01 4.53
N LEU A 182 -7.55 -14.57 4.19
CA LEU A 182 -7.46 -15.92 3.60
C LEU A 182 -7.95 -16.99 4.58
N ARG A 183 -7.59 -16.85 5.87
CA ARG A 183 -8.07 -17.73 6.94
C ARG A 183 -9.58 -17.65 7.10
N LEU A 184 -10.15 -16.45 7.09
CA LEU A 184 -11.60 -16.27 7.11
C LEU A 184 -12.27 -16.95 5.92
N LYS A 185 -11.73 -16.76 4.70
CA LYS A 185 -12.27 -17.41 3.51
C LYS A 185 -12.30 -18.94 3.65
N LYS A 186 -11.18 -19.53 4.11
CA LYS A 186 -11.08 -20.97 4.35
C LYS A 186 -12.08 -21.44 5.41
N LEU A 187 -12.23 -20.69 6.51
CA LEU A 187 -13.21 -21.01 7.55
C LEU A 187 -14.65 -20.92 7.05
N CYS A 188 -14.98 -19.97 6.17
CA CYS A 188 -16.29 -19.88 5.54
C CYS A 188 -16.58 -21.07 4.60
N GLU A 189 -15.56 -21.66 3.98
CA GLU A 189 -15.67 -22.87 3.16
C GLU A 189 -15.84 -24.12 4.05
N GLU A 190 -15.12 -24.20 5.17
CA GLU A 190 -15.19 -25.30 6.15
C GLU A 190 -16.49 -25.25 6.99
N GLN A 191 -16.99 -24.05 7.28
CA GLN A 191 -18.13 -23.79 8.15
C GLN A 191 -19.16 -22.88 7.43
N PRO A 192 -20.12 -23.47 6.69
CA PRO A 192 -21.11 -22.69 5.93
C PRO A 192 -21.94 -21.72 6.76
N ALA A 193 -22.18 -22.03 8.05
CA ALA A 193 -22.88 -21.16 8.98
C ALA A 193 -22.11 -19.84 9.22
N LEU A 194 -20.78 -19.91 9.36
CA LEU A 194 -19.92 -18.72 9.47
C LEU A 194 -19.93 -17.92 8.17
N GLY A 195 -19.87 -18.59 7.02
CA GLY A 195 -19.98 -17.93 5.71
C GLY A 195 -21.30 -17.17 5.53
N LYS A 196 -22.41 -17.74 6.00
CA LYS A 196 -23.72 -17.06 6.02
C LYS A 196 -23.70 -15.86 6.97
N LEU A 197 -23.14 -16.01 8.17
CA LEU A 197 -23.02 -14.93 9.15
C LEU A 197 -22.25 -13.73 8.59
N ILE A 198 -21.11 -13.95 7.93
CA ILE A 198 -20.33 -12.87 7.30
C ILE A 198 -21.16 -12.15 6.24
N LYS A 199 -21.86 -12.88 5.36
CA LYS A 199 -22.76 -12.28 4.37
C LYS A 199 -23.89 -11.48 5.03
N ASP A 200 -24.41 -11.95 6.15
CA ASP A 200 -25.43 -11.24 6.93
C ASP A 200 -24.86 -9.96 7.57
N CYS A 201 -23.59 -9.96 7.98
CA CYS A 201 -22.89 -8.77 8.44
C CYS A 201 -22.68 -7.75 7.31
N GLU A 202 -22.23 -8.19 6.13
CA GLU A 202 -22.01 -7.31 4.97
C GLU A 202 -23.29 -6.59 4.52
N ARG A 203 -24.44 -7.30 4.54
CA ARG A 203 -25.76 -6.71 4.24
C ARG A 203 -26.21 -5.64 5.25
N ARG A 204 -25.68 -5.65 6.48
CA ARG A 204 -25.99 -4.65 7.52
C ARG A 204 -25.12 -3.39 7.43
N THR A 205 -24.18 -3.32 6.49
CA THR A 205 -23.33 -2.12 6.31
C THR A 205 -24.15 -0.94 5.77
N ARG A 206 -23.78 0.31 6.13
CA ARG A 206 -24.55 1.55 5.84
C ARG A 206 -24.78 1.82 4.34
N ALA A 207 -24.02 1.15 3.47
CA ALA A 207 -24.13 1.20 2.00
C ALA A 207 -24.44 -0.19 1.38
N GLY A 208 -24.77 -1.20 2.19
CA GLY A 208 -25.23 -2.51 1.74
C GLY A 208 -24.23 -3.45 1.04
N VAL A 209 -22.98 -3.03 0.79
CA VAL A 209 -22.08 -3.81 -0.12
C VAL A 209 -20.61 -3.87 0.31
N LEU A 210 -20.14 -3.18 1.35
CA LEU A 210 -18.70 -3.20 1.65
C LEU A 210 -18.27 -4.52 2.31
N PRO A 211 -17.44 -5.36 1.63
CA PRO A 211 -16.97 -6.61 2.21
C PRO A 211 -15.98 -6.34 3.33
N LEU A 212 -15.77 -7.29 4.26
CA LEU A 212 -14.82 -7.12 5.37
C LEU A 212 -13.42 -6.70 4.88
N ALA A 213 -12.98 -7.24 3.74
CA ALA A 213 -11.69 -6.92 3.12
C ALA A 213 -11.51 -5.40 2.84
N SER A 214 -12.60 -4.69 2.51
CA SER A 214 -12.57 -3.25 2.25
C SER A 214 -12.27 -2.41 3.51
N TYR A 215 -12.50 -2.97 4.71
CA TYR A 215 -12.13 -2.35 5.98
C TYR A 215 -10.68 -2.64 6.35
N PHE A 216 -10.17 -3.84 6.01
CA PHE A 216 -8.81 -4.27 6.35
C PHE A 216 -7.74 -3.46 5.62
N ILE A 217 -8.01 -2.98 4.40
CA ILE A 217 -7.07 -2.11 3.68
C ILE A 217 -6.93 -0.71 4.31
N LYS A 218 -7.93 -0.26 5.10
CA LYS A 218 -7.96 1.11 5.63
C LYS A 218 -6.80 1.41 6.60
N PRO A 219 -6.40 0.53 7.54
CA PRO A 219 -5.18 0.70 8.33
C PRO A 219 -3.91 0.95 7.49
N VAL A 220 -3.72 0.21 6.41
CA VAL A 220 -2.57 0.34 5.49
C VAL A 220 -2.58 1.71 4.81
N GLN A 221 -3.75 2.14 4.34
CA GLN A 221 -3.93 3.47 3.75
C GLN A 221 -3.73 4.57 4.79
N ARG A 222 -4.12 4.32 6.04
CA ARG A 222 -4.04 5.33 7.09
C ARG A 222 -2.60 5.64 7.48
N ILE A 223 -1.76 4.61 7.62
CA ILE A 223 -0.38 4.83 8.06
C ILE A 223 0.42 5.67 7.05
N SER A 224 0.20 5.48 5.74
CA SER A 224 0.84 6.30 4.70
C SER A 224 0.32 7.74 4.68
N LYS A 225 -0.96 7.95 4.99
CA LYS A 225 -1.59 9.28 5.06
C LYS A 225 -1.01 10.17 6.15
N TYR A 226 -0.50 9.64 7.26
CA TYR A 226 0.13 10.46 8.30
C TYR A 226 1.34 11.23 7.76
N LYS A 227 2.19 10.57 6.96
CA LYS A 227 3.36 11.20 6.34
C LYS A 227 2.97 12.33 5.39
N LEU A 228 2.03 12.05 4.47
CA LEU A 228 1.53 13.04 3.50
C LEU A 228 0.88 14.26 4.18
N MET A 229 0.15 14.01 5.28
CA MET A 229 -0.49 15.05 6.06
C MET A 229 0.55 15.97 6.71
N LEU A 230 1.57 15.39 7.36
CA LEU A 230 2.64 16.14 8.02
C LEU A 230 3.48 16.93 7.02
N GLU A 231 3.78 16.34 5.85
CA GLU A 231 4.45 17.03 4.73
C GLU A 231 3.68 18.29 4.30
N LYS A 232 2.37 18.16 4.13
CA LYS A 232 1.50 19.28 3.78
C LYS A 232 1.50 20.35 4.86
N ILE A 233 1.41 19.98 6.14
CA ILE A 233 1.42 20.96 7.24
C ILE A 233 2.77 21.69 7.28
N LEU A 234 3.89 20.96 7.18
CA LEU A 234 5.23 21.53 7.15
C LEU A 234 5.42 22.54 6.00
N LYS A 235 4.90 22.24 4.80
CA LYS A 235 4.97 23.14 3.65
C LYS A 235 4.35 24.54 3.90
N TYR A 236 3.37 24.63 4.81
CA TYR A 236 2.69 25.89 5.14
C TYR A 236 3.03 26.41 6.55
N THR A 237 4.03 25.82 7.21
CA THR A 237 4.50 26.24 8.53
C THR A 237 5.72 27.15 8.36
N SER A 238 5.71 28.34 8.96
CA SER A 238 6.84 29.26 8.87
C SER A 238 8.04 28.80 9.71
N ASP A 239 9.24 29.22 9.34
CA ASP A 239 10.48 28.84 10.06
C ASP A 239 10.50 29.31 11.53
N SER A 240 9.78 30.39 11.83
CA SER A 240 9.63 30.95 13.18
C SER A 240 8.47 30.35 13.98
N HIS A 241 7.73 29.37 13.43
CA HIS A 241 6.54 28.83 14.08
C HIS A 241 6.93 27.91 15.26
N PRO A 242 6.28 28.04 16.43
CA PRO A 242 6.64 27.27 17.62
C PRO A 242 6.48 25.75 17.45
N ASP A 243 5.57 25.31 16.58
CA ASP A 243 5.31 23.89 16.33
C ASP A 243 6.23 23.24 15.27
N LEU A 244 7.08 24.03 14.60
CA LEU A 244 7.88 23.54 13.46
C LEU A 244 8.73 22.31 13.83
N LYS A 245 9.41 22.36 14.98
CA LYS A 245 10.27 21.27 15.45
C LYS A 245 9.48 19.99 15.71
N ASN A 246 8.33 20.09 16.37
CA ASN A 246 7.47 18.93 16.65
C ASN A 246 6.95 18.30 15.35
N LEU A 247 6.58 19.13 14.38
CA LEU A 247 6.10 18.68 13.07
C LEU A 247 7.19 17.99 12.26
N GLN A 248 8.43 18.51 12.29
CA GLN A 248 9.58 17.87 11.64
C GLN A 248 9.90 16.52 12.26
N GLN A 249 9.95 16.44 13.60
CA GLN A 249 10.18 15.19 14.32
C GLN A 249 9.04 14.18 14.07
N SER A 250 7.79 14.66 14.07
CA SER A 250 6.63 13.84 13.71
C SER A 250 6.74 13.31 12.28
N PHE A 251 7.17 14.11 11.31
CA PHE A 251 7.32 13.67 9.92
C PHE A 251 8.38 12.56 9.78
N GLN A 252 9.50 12.69 10.49
CA GLN A 252 10.53 11.65 10.55
C GLN A 252 9.98 10.37 11.18
N LEU A 253 9.29 10.45 12.32
CA LEU A 253 8.67 9.30 12.97
C LEU A 253 7.61 8.63 12.07
N ALA A 254 6.78 9.41 11.37
CA ALA A 254 5.79 8.86 10.44
C ALA A 254 6.46 8.09 9.30
N SER A 255 7.62 8.55 8.81
CA SER A 255 8.41 7.82 7.81
C SER A 255 8.95 6.52 8.38
N VAL A 256 9.57 6.55 9.56
CA VAL A 256 10.09 5.34 10.24
C VAL A 256 9.01 4.29 10.45
N VAL A 257 7.82 4.68 10.93
CA VAL A 257 6.72 3.74 11.17
C VAL A 257 6.18 3.17 9.85
N LEU A 258 6.04 4.01 8.82
CA LEU A 258 5.59 3.55 7.49
C LEU A 258 6.58 2.55 6.89
N ASP A 259 7.88 2.86 6.94
CA ASP A 259 8.94 1.98 6.45
C ASP A 259 8.95 0.66 7.23
N ALA A 260 8.82 0.71 8.56
CA ALA A 260 8.72 -0.51 9.37
C ALA A 260 7.49 -1.36 9.00
N CYS A 261 6.35 -0.76 8.68
CA CYS A 261 5.17 -1.51 8.21
C CYS A 261 5.44 -2.16 6.84
N ASN A 262 6.04 -1.44 5.90
CA ASN A 262 6.36 -1.94 4.57
C ASN A 262 7.38 -3.09 4.64
N GLU A 263 8.42 -2.95 5.46
CA GLU A 263 9.42 -4.00 5.66
C GLU A 263 8.81 -5.24 6.33
N ALA A 264 7.88 -5.07 7.27
CA ALA A 264 7.22 -6.22 7.90
C ALA A 264 6.36 -7.03 6.91
N VAL A 265 5.64 -6.35 6.01
CA VAL A 265 4.91 -7.01 4.91
C VAL A 265 5.88 -7.74 3.99
N ARG A 266 6.94 -7.06 3.53
CA ARG A 266 7.94 -7.66 2.64
C ARG A 266 8.64 -8.87 3.28
N ASN A 267 9.00 -8.78 4.56
CA ASN A 267 9.65 -9.88 5.27
C ASN A 267 8.71 -11.08 5.43
N ARG A 268 7.41 -10.85 5.67
CA ARG A 268 6.40 -11.92 5.72
C ARG A 268 6.33 -12.68 4.40
N GLU A 269 6.22 -11.94 3.29
CA GLU A 269 6.20 -12.50 1.93
C GLU A 269 7.49 -13.26 1.63
N ASN A 270 8.64 -12.70 2.01
CA ASN A 270 9.94 -13.35 1.88
C ASN A 270 9.98 -14.69 2.60
N VAL A 271 9.61 -14.72 3.89
CA VAL A 271 9.57 -15.96 4.70
C VAL A 271 8.67 -17.02 4.05
N GLU A 272 7.51 -16.63 3.52
CA GLU A 272 6.63 -17.54 2.79
C GLU A 272 7.30 -18.09 1.52
N GLN A 273 8.01 -17.26 0.75
CA GLN A 273 8.76 -17.73 -0.42
C GLN A 273 9.87 -18.71 -0.04
N LEU A 274 10.65 -18.42 1.01
CA LEU A 274 11.71 -19.32 1.49
C LEU A 274 11.14 -20.67 1.93
N PHE A 275 9.99 -20.66 2.61
CA PHE A 275 9.27 -21.88 3.00
C PHE A 275 8.86 -22.71 1.79
N LEU A 276 8.19 -22.07 0.82
CA LEU A 276 7.74 -22.75 -0.40
C LEU A 276 8.92 -23.28 -1.22
N LEU A 277 10.07 -22.61 -1.18
CA LEU A 277 11.30 -23.10 -1.81
C LEU A 277 11.84 -24.33 -1.10
N GLN A 278 11.95 -24.31 0.24
CA GLN A 278 12.40 -25.48 1.01
C GLN A 278 11.52 -26.71 0.72
N GLU A 279 10.20 -26.53 0.62
CA GLU A 279 9.28 -27.64 0.32
C GLU A 279 9.35 -28.15 -1.13
N ARG A 280 9.69 -27.28 -2.09
CA ARG A 280 9.57 -27.60 -3.53
C ARG A 280 10.88 -27.95 -4.21
N VAL A 281 12.01 -27.56 -3.62
CA VAL A 281 13.33 -27.82 -4.17
C VAL A 281 13.74 -29.27 -3.88
N ILE A 282 14.25 -29.94 -4.89
CA ILE A 282 14.84 -31.27 -4.82
C ILE A 282 16.35 -31.10 -5.02
N PHE A 283 17.09 -31.39 -3.96
CA PHE A 283 18.55 -31.46 -3.97
C PHE A 283 19.05 -32.77 -4.59
N THR A 284 20.33 -32.83 -4.92
CA THR A 284 20.93 -34.00 -5.57
C THR A 284 22.17 -34.42 -4.80
N THR A 285 22.65 -35.65 -4.99
CA THR A 285 23.91 -36.10 -4.37
C THR A 285 25.11 -35.20 -4.69
N ALA A 286 25.11 -34.51 -5.84
CA ALA A 286 26.16 -33.58 -6.24
C ALA A 286 26.04 -32.17 -5.63
N VAL A 287 24.89 -31.82 -5.05
CA VAL A 287 24.64 -30.50 -4.45
C VAL A 287 23.93 -30.69 -3.12
N PRO A 288 24.62 -30.52 -1.97
CA PRO A 288 24.05 -30.77 -0.66
C PRO A 288 22.82 -29.90 -0.42
N GLU A 289 21.93 -30.37 0.44
CA GLU A 289 20.77 -29.59 0.86
C GLU A 289 21.22 -28.32 1.57
N ILE A 290 20.61 -27.20 1.18
CA ILE A 290 20.78 -25.92 1.84
C ILE A 290 19.50 -25.56 2.57
N THR A 291 19.63 -24.91 3.72
CA THR A 291 18.49 -24.37 4.46
C THR A 291 18.28 -22.92 4.04
N PHE A 292 17.11 -22.62 3.48
CA PHE A 292 16.80 -21.27 3.01
C PHE A 292 16.60 -20.26 4.15
N PHE A 293 16.42 -20.73 5.39
CA PHE A 293 16.16 -19.93 6.60
C PHE A 293 17.41 -19.58 7.42
N ASP A 294 18.60 -19.96 6.96
CA ASP A 294 19.82 -19.73 7.72
C ASP A 294 20.10 -18.24 7.96
N GLN A 295 20.62 -17.94 9.16
CA GLN A 295 21.22 -16.63 9.44
C GLN A 295 22.64 -16.58 8.89
N ILE A 296 22.89 -15.56 8.09
CA ILE A 296 24.17 -15.33 7.44
C ILE A 296 24.94 -14.34 8.30
N ALA A 297 26.12 -14.74 8.81
CA ALA A 297 26.84 -14.02 9.85
C ALA A 297 27.02 -12.50 9.62
N TYR A 298 27.16 -12.06 8.37
CA TYR A 298 27.40 -10.67 7.99
C TYR A 298 26.23 -10.00 7.23
N LEU A 299 25.18 -10.76 6.85
CA LEU A 299 24.01 -10.24 6.11
C LEU A 299 22.68 -10.40 6.86
N GLY A 300 22.67 -11.13 7.97
CA GLY A 300 21.44 -11.50 8.68
C GLY A 300 20.63 -12.56 7.93
N SER A 301 19.31 -12.47 8.01
CA SER A 301 18.42 -13.44 7.36
C SER A 301 18.49 -13.37 5.83
N ARG A 302 18.42 -14.53 5.18
CA ARG A 302 18.33 -14.60 3.71
C ARG A 302 17.06 -13.91 3.21
N SER A 303 17.19 -13.13 2.14
CA SER A 303 16.07 -12.45 1.48
C SER A 303 16.06 -12.72 -0.02
N LEU A 304 14.94 -13.19 -0.54
CA LEU A 304 14.68 -13.30 -1.97
C LEU A 304 14.46 -11.90 -2.55
N MET A 305 15.42 -11.43 -3.32
CA MET A 305 15.35 -10.12 -3.99
C MET A 305 14.60 -10.22 -5.31
N LEU A 306 14.75 -11.33 -6.03
CA LEU A 306 14.05 -11.54 -7.29
C LEU A 306 13.93 -13.01 -7.65
N SER A 307 12.91 -13.35 -8.45
CA SER A 307 12.83 -14.64 -9.13
C SER A 307 12.39 -14.47 -10.59
N GLY A 308 12.81 -15.39 -11.46
CA GLY A 308 12.48 -15.30 -12.88
C GLY A 308 12.95 -16.50 -13.71
N LYS A 309 12.65 -16.45 -15.01
CA LYS A 309 13.07 -17.47 -15.99
C LYS A 309 14.23 -16.93 -16.84
N LEU A 310 15.30 -17.70 -16.96
CA LEU A 310 16.44 -17.41 -17.83
C LEU A 310 16.69 -18.55 -18.82
N PHE A 311 17.19 -18.24 -20.01
CA PHE A 311 17.55 -19.24 -21.01
C PHE A 311 19.06 -19.23 -21.21
N LYS A 312 19.68 -20.42 -21.17
CA LYS A 312 21.10 -20.59 -21.46
C LYS A 312 21.36 -20.32 -22.95
N VAL A 313 22.27 -19.41 -23.29
CA VAL A 313 22.48 -18.98 -24.69
C VAL A 313 22.89 -20.13 -25.59
N LYS A 314 23.80 -21.00 -25.14
CA LYS A 314 24.33 -22.09 -25.97
C LYS A 314 23.36 -23.25 -26.18
N SER A 315 22.53 -23.57 -25.18
CA SER A 315 21.68 -24.78 -25.21
C SER A 315 20.18 -24.48 -25.27
N GLY A 316 19.78 -23.22 -25.19
CA GLY A 316 18.37 -22.81 -25.09
C GLY A 316 17.65 -23.29 -23.83
N LYS A 317 18.35 -23.92 -22.88
CA LYS A 317 17.73 -24.56 -21.70
C LYS A 317 17.12 -23.50 -20.79
N GLU A 318 15.84 -23.65 -20.46
CA GLU A 318 15.14 -22.82 -19.48
C GLU A 318 15.60 -23.18 -18.05
N LEU A 319 15.98 -22.15 -17.30
CA LEU A 319 16.28 -22.21 -15.87
C LEU A 319 15.30 -21.31 -15.13
N ILE A 320 14.94 -21.73 -13.94
CA ILE A 320 14.20 -20.91 -12.97
C ILE A 320 15.22 -20.43 -11.95
N VAL A 321 15.26 -19.12 -11.75
CA VAL A 321 16.35 -18.43 -11.07
C VAL A 321 15.81 -17.67 -9.88
N PHE A 322 16.49 -17.79 -8.75
CA PHE A 322 16.19 -17.08 -7.51
C PHE A 322 17.44 -16.30 -7.09
N LEU A 323 17.29 -14.98 -7.02
CA LEU A 323 18.33 -14.05 -6.60
C LEU A 323 18.10 -13.73 -5.13
N PHE A 324 19.00 -14.20 -4.27
CA PHE A 324 19.01 -13.84 -2.86
C PHE A 324 20.01 -12.70 -2.60
N ASN A 325 19.98 -12.15 -1.39
CA ASN A 325 20.97 -11.17 -0.92
C ASN A 325 22.39 -11.73 -0.77
N ASP A 326 22.56 -13.05 -0.72
CA ASP A 326 23.83 -13.73 -0.52
C ASP A 326 24.25 -14.67 -1.65
N MET A 327 23.29 -15.15 -2.45
CA MET A 327 23.56 -16.12 -3.51
C MET A 327 22.60 -16.03 -4.70
N LEU A 328 23.07 -16.51 -5.85
CA LEU A 328 22.24 -16.83 -7.01
C LEU A 328 21.95 -18.33 -7.05
N PHE A 329 20.68 -18.70 -6.92
CA PHE A 329 20.22 -20.08 -6.90
C PHE A 329 19.52 -20.46 -8.22
N LEU A 330 19.96 -21.56 -8.83
CA LEU A 330 19.50 -21.99 -10.15
C LEU A 330 18.81 -23.34 -10.08
N THR A 331 17.61 -23.42 -10.65
CA THR A 331 16.83 -24.66 -10.69
C THR A 331 16.30 -24.94 -12.09
N VAL A 332 15.82 -26.17 -12.26
CA VAL A 332 15.09 -26.63 -13.44
C VAL A 332 13.77 -27.24 -12.98
N LEU A 333 12.73 -27.06 -13.79
CA LEU A 333 11.46 -27.72 -13.54
C LEU A 333 11.65 -29.24 -13.59
N HIS A 334 11.14 -29.95 -12.58
CA HIS A 334 11.30 -31.40 -12.44
C HIS A 334 9.95 -32.11 -12.56
N ASN A 335 9.88 -33.09 -13.48
CA ASN A 335 8.76 -34.01 -13.65
C ASN A 335 7.36 -33.36 -13.66
N SER A 336 7.27 -32.13 -14.19
CA SER A 336 6.01 -31.40 -14.34
C SER A 336 5.92 -30.83 -15.75
N LYS A 337 4.80 -31.11 -16.42
CA LYS A 337 4.42 -30.43 -17.66
C LYS A 337 3.74 -29.08 -17.39
N GLU A 338 3.32 -28.84 -16.14
CA GLU A 338 2.69 -27.58 -15.75
C GLU A 338 3.76 -26.49 -15.59
N PRO A 339 3.51 -25.28 -16.15
CA PRO A 339 4.41 -24.15 -15.97
C PRO A 339 4.46 -23.74 -14.50
N ILE A 340 5.66 -23.39 -14.01
CA ILE A 340 5.77 -22.75 -12.71
C ILE A 340 5.34 -21.27 -12.82
N THR A 341 4.55 -20.83 -11.85
CA THR A 341 4.21 -19.41 -11.67
C THR A 341 5.07 -18.83 -10.57
N LEU A 342 5.63 -17.64 -10.83
CA LEU A 342 6.41 -16.85 -9.87
C LEU A 342 5.65 -15.55 -9.57
N PRO A 343 5.65 -15.04 -8.32
CA PRO A 343 6.19 -15.69 -7.11
C PRO A 343 5.47 -17.01 -6.78
N LEU A 344 6.13 -17.89 -6.01
CA LEU A 344 5.55 -19.19 -5.64
C LEU A 344 4.32 -18.95 -4.77
N ARG A 345 3.26 -19.72 -5.01
CA ARG A 345 2.02 -19.64 -4.22
C ARG A 345 1.69 -20.98 -3.62
N SER A 346 1.25 -21.01 -2.36
CA SER A 346 0.70 -22.22 -1.75
C SER A 346 -0.57 -22.62 -2.49
N SER A 347 -0.60 -23.84 -3.03
CA SER A 347 -1.78 -24.38 -3.70
C SER A 347 -1.75 -25.91 -3.59
N PRO A 348 -2.86 -26.55 -3.19
CA PRO A 348 -2.96 -28.00 -3.13
C PRO A 348 -2.82 -28.68 -4.50
N LYS A 349 -2.99 -27.90 -5.59
CA LYS A 349 -2.86 -28.37 -6.98
C LYS A 349 -1.46 -28.15 -7.57
N LEU A 350 -0.68 -27.17 -7.10
CA LEU A 350 0.68 -26.94 -7.61
C LEU A 350 1.67 -27.92 -6.98
N ARG A 351 1.96 -29.01 -7.68
CA ARG A 351 2.98 -30.01 -7.31
C ARG A 351 4.31 -29.85 -8.05
N ALA A 352 4.44 -28.82 -8.87
CA ALA A 352 5.67 -28.59 -9.64
C ALA A 352 6.89 -28.51 -8.70
N LYS A 353 7.78 -29.49 -8.81
CA LYS A 353 9.03 -29.56 -8.07
C LYS A 353 10.15 -28.91 -8.87
N LEU A 354 11.10 -28.32 -8.16
CA LEU A 354 12.26 -27.65 -8.72
C LEU A 354 13.50 -28.47 -8.41
N LYS A 355 14.15 -29.05 -9.40
CA LYS A 355 15.43 -29.73 -9.16
C LYS A 355 16.55 -28.70 -9.19
N VAL A 356 17.45 -28.73 -8.20
CA VAL A 356 18.64 -27.89 -8.20
C VAL A 356 19.45 -28.17 -9.47
N TYR A 357 19.87 -27.10 -10.16
CA TYR A 357 20.59 -27.23 -11.43
C TYR A 357 22.08 -27.46 -11.21
N ARG A 358 22.67 -26.73 -10.25
CA ARG A 358 24.05 -26.82 -9.80
C ARG A 358 24.21 -26.09 -8.46
N GLU A 359 25.41 -26.14 -7.91
CA GLU A 359 25.78 -25.41 -6.69
C GLU A 359 25.41 -23.91 -6.77
N PRO A 360 24.87 -23.32 -5.69
CA PRO A 360 24.55 -21.89 -5.65
C PRO A 360 25.80 -21.02 -5.87
N PHE A 361 25.64 -19.85 -6.48
CA PHE A 361 26.73 -18.87 -6.61
C PHE A 361 26.65 -17.91 -5.44
N TYR A 362 27.46 -18.14 -4.41
CA TYR A 362 27.60 -17.19 -3.31
C TYR A 362 28.40 -15.97 -3.76
N TYR A 363 27.93 -14.77 -3.44
CA TYR A 363 28.58 -13.54 -3.93
C TYR A 363 29.99 -13.35 -3.37
N ASN A 364 30.27 -13.90 -2.18
CA ASN A 364 31.60 -13.88 -1.59
C ASN A 364 32.65 -14.62 -2.44
N ASP A 365 32.23 -15.61 -3.23
CA ASP A 365 33.12 -16.44 -4.03
C ASP A 365 33.29 -15.90 -5.47
N VAL A 366 32.64 -14.78 -5.79
CA VAL A 366 32.60 -14.21 -7.14
C VAL A 366 33.55 -13.02 -7.24
N SER A 367 34.70 -13.21 -7.88
CA SER A 367 35.49 -12.10 -8.40
C SER A 367 34.77 -11.51 -9.62
N LEU A 368 34.10 -10.36 -9.45
CA LEU A 368 33.47 -9.63 -10.55
C LEU A 368 34.54 -9.18 -11.55
N GLY A 369 34.70 -9.92 -12.64
CA GLY A 369 35.55 -9.50 -13.75
C GLY A 369 35.03 -8.21 -14.36
N SER A 370 35.90 -7.24 -14.61
CA SER A 370 35.56 -5.95 -15.21
C SER A 370 34.73 -6.13 -16.50
N PRO A 371 33.53 -5.50 -16.61
CA PRO A 371 32.71 -5.62 -17.81
C PRO A 371 33.41 -4.93 -18.99
N ARG A 372 33.37 -5.55 -20.17
CA ARG A 372 33.96 -4.97 -21.40
C ARG A 372 33.16 -3.73 -21.83
N PRO A 373 33.80 -2.58 -22.11
CA PRO A 373 33.14 -1.30 -22.32
C PRO A 373 32.19 -1.26 -23.53
N GLU A 374 32.44 -2.06 -24.57
CA GLU A 374 31.60 -2.15 -25.77
C GLU A 374 30.20 -2.74 -25.50
N ILE A 375 30.05 -3.51 -24.43
CA ILE A 375 28.79 -4.16 -24.04
C ILE A 375 27.91 -3.18 -23.23
N MET A 376 28.51 -2.23 -22.52
CA MET A 376 27.81 -1.27 -21.66
C MET A 376 27.00 -0.24 -22.46
N SER A 377 27.53 0.28 -23.57
CA SER A 377 26.86 1.34 -24.35
C SER A 377 25.56 0.88 -25.01
N THR A 378 25.51 -0.38 -25.43
CA THR A 378 24.34 -1.00 -26.08
C THR A 378 23.31 -1.51 -25.05
N LEU A 379 23.76 -1.90 -23.85
CA LEU A 379 22.87 -2.39 -22.77
C LEU A 379 22.21 -1.25 -21.98
N TRP A 380 22.86 -0.09 -21.86
CA TRP A 380 22.27 1.09 -21.20
C TRP A 380 21.02 1.59 -21.91
N THR A 381 20.96 1.41 -23.24
CA THR A 381 19.85 1.81 -24.11
C THR A 381 18.73 0.78 -24.24
N LEU A 382 18.96 -0.51 -23.90
CA LEU A 382 18.01 -1.61 -24.13
C LEU A 382 17.43 -2.26 -22.86
N CYS A 383 17.91 -1.96 -21.66
CA CYS A 383 17.52 -2.65 -20.42
C CYS A 383 17.06 -1.71 -19.28
N PRO A 384 15.75 -1.58 -19.03
CA PRO A 384 15.21 -0.97 -17.80
C PRO A 384 15.22 -1.94 -16.60
N THR A 385 15.52 -3.22 -16.87
CA THR A 385 15.69 -4.37 -15.98
C THR A 385 16.84 -4.40 -14.96
N SER A 386 16.72 -4.03 -13.67
CA SER A 386 17.84 -4.20 -12.69
C SER A 386 18.42 -5.63 -12.66
N PHE A 387 17.57 -6.63 -12.88
CA PHE A 387 17.95 -8.05 -12.97
C PHE A 387 18.78 -8.40 -14.20
N GLN A 388 18.41 -7.84 -15.36
CA GLN A 388 19.13 -8.09 -16.61
C GLN A 388 20.55 -7.52 -16.49
N ARG A 389 20.72 -6.33 -15.90
CA ARG A 389 22.04 -5.72 -15.63
C ARG A 389 22.91 -6.60 -14.73
N PHE A 390 22.35 -7.18 -13.67
CA PHE A 390 23.09 -8.04 -12.73
C PHE A 390 23.55 -9.36 -13.37
N VAL A 391 22.69 -10.00 -14.17
CA VAL A 391 23.01 -11.27 -14.87
C VAL A 391 24.18 -11.11 -15.86
N PHE A 392 24.33 -9.94 -16.49
CA PHE A 392 25.44 -9.66 -17.41
C PHE A 392 26.78 -9.36 -16.70
N CYS A 393 26.79 -9.10 -15.39
CA CYS A 393 28.01 -8.93 -14.61
C CYS A 393 28.73 -10.25 -14.28
N PHE A 394 28.19 -11.40 -14.72
CA PHE A 394 28.83 -12.72 -14.64
C PHE A 394 29.42 -13.12 -16.02
N PRO A 395 30.61 -12.61 -16.41
CA PRO A 395 31.13 -12.69 -17.78
C PRO A 395 31.41 -14.12 -18.28
N ARG A 396 31.51 -15.11 -17.38
CA ARG A 396 31.66 -16.53 -17.76
C ARG A 396 30.37 -17.20 -18.21
N MET A 397 29.22 -16.51 -18.18
CA MET A 397 27.92 -17.12 -18.40
C MET A 397 27.05 -16.27 -19.34
N ALA A 398 26.89 -16.75 -20.58
CA ALA A 398 26.03 -16.10 -21.56
C ALA A 398 24.56 -16.50 -21.35
N TRP A 399 23.69 -15.52 -21.03
CA TRP A 399 22.26 -15.71 -20.76
C TRP A 399 21.38 -14.84 -21.66
N LYS A 400 20.16 -15.32 -21.98
CA LYS A 400 19.13 -14.54 -22.69
C LYS A 400 17.84 -14.54 -21.86
N ALA A 401 17.31 -13.35 -21.57
CA ALA A 401 16.01 -13.18 -20.93
C ALA A 401 14.90 -13.12 -21.99
N LYS A 402 13.80 -13.85 -21.80
CA LYS A 402 12.58 -13.78 -22.62
C LYS A 402 11.37 -13.60 -21.69
N SER A 403 11.10 -12.38 -21.25
CA SER A 403 9.78 -11.94 -20.77
C SER A 403 9.78 -10.43 -20.50
N ARG A 404 8.70 -9.75 -20.93
CA ARG A 404 8.38 -8.34 -20.64
C ARG A 404 7.72 -8.13 -19.26
N TYR A 405 7.59 -9.18 -18.43
CA TYR A 405 7.01 -9.09 -17.10
C TYR A 405 8.11 -9.15 -16.03
N LEU A 406 8.82 -8.05 -15.88
CA LEU A 406 9.43 -7.65 -14.63
C LEU A 406 8.71 -6.36 -14.23
N GLU A 407 7.59 -6.50 -13.51
CA GLU A 407 6.93 -5.33 -12.90
C GLU A 407 7.84 -4.80 -11.80
N ILE A 408 8.66 -3.83 -12.16
CA ILE A 408 9.26 -2.91 -11.21
C ILE A 408 8.18 -1.88 -10.92
N ARG A 409 7.46 -2.02 -9.79
CA ARG A 409 6.73 -0.88 -9.22
C ARG A 409 7.77 0.10 -8.67
N SER A 410 8.27 0.94 -9.58
CA SER A 410 9.00 2.16 -9.25
C SER A 410 7.99 3.24 -8.90
N LEU A 411 7.87 3.56 -7.61
CA LEU A 411 7.33 4.83 -7.14
C LEU A 411 8.37 5.93 -7.45
N HIS A 412 8.23 6.64 -8.57
CA HIS A 412 8.81 7.98 -8.80
C HIS A 412 7.68 8.80 -9.45
N THR A 413 7.04 9.76 -8.77
CA THR A 413 7.47 11.16 -8.58
C THR A 413 8.26 11.75 -9.75
N THR A 414 7.55 12.47 -10.60
CA THR A 414 8.02 13.59 -11.44
C THR A 414 6.84 14.59 -11.42
N HIS A 415 6.88 15.70 -10.68
CA HIS A 415 7.63 16.92 -11.00
C HIS A 415 7.72 17.17 -12.50
N THR A 416 6.88 18.08 -12.98
CA THR A 416 7.08 18.82 -14.23
C THR A 416 7.04 20.30 -13.86
N ASP A 417 8.06 21.00 -14.35
CA ASP A 417 8.20 22.44 -14.39
C ASP A 417 6.98 23.14 -15.02
#